data_AF-A0A8D0UVT9-F1
#
_entry.id   AF-A0A8D0UVT9-F1
#
_cell.length_a   1.000
_cell.length_b   1.000
_cell.length_c   1.000
_cell.angle_alpha   90.00
_cell.angle_beta   90.00
_cell.angle_gamma   90.00
#
_symmetry.space_group_name_H-M   'P 1'
#
loop_
_entity.id
_entity.type
_entity.pdbx_description
1 polymer ?
#
loop_
_entity_poly.entity_id
_entity_poly.type
_entity_poly.pdbx_seq_one_letter_code
_entity_poly.pdbx_strand_id
1 'polypeptide(L)'
;MNSNADTLRKELENKRRSQEKPEDAFAEIQTELWAVKTRMNNAEERISDMEDRIMEITQSGQQTENQIKKQESNIRDLWDNTKWANLRIIGIPEGVEKDKEMENIFEEIITGNFPNLKDTDFKIQEAQKTPKKLNPNRPTTRHIIIKKAKVSDKERILKVAREKQNVTYKGTHIRLSTDFTTETLQARRECQEIFKVLKGKNMQPGILYPARISFKIEGEIKIFSKKKKLKEYSNTKPRLKVILKGLLKTRKKGRKKEKKKKKRKN
;
A
#
# COMPACT_ATOMS: atom_id res chain seq x y z
N MET A 1 -36.70 89.46 -41.47
CA MET A 1 -36.53 89.04 -40.06
C MET A 1 -36.61 87.52 -39.82
N ASN A 2 -36.55 86.65 -40.85
CA ASN A 2 -36.74 85.18 -40.68
C ASN A 2 -35.48 84.33 -40.53
N SER A 3 -34.27 84.87 -40.75
CA SER A 3 -33.05 84.06 -40.79
C SER A 3 -32.68 83.41 -39.46
N ASN A 4 -33.01 84.03 -38.32
CA ASN A 4 -32.56 83.56 -37.00
C ASN A 4 -33.43 82.42 -36.44
N ALA A 5 -34.72 82.40 -36.80
CA ALA A 5 -35.66 81.36 -36.38
C ALA A 5 -35.38 80.00 -37.04
N ASP A 6 -34.98 80.00 -38.31
CA ASP A 6 -34.60 78.78 -39.04
C ASP A 6 -33.27 78.19 -38.54
N THR A 7 -32.31 79.03 -38.14
CA THR A 7 -31.05 78.60 -37.53
C THR A 7 -31.29 77.93 -36.18
N LEU A 8 -32.10 78.54 -35.32
CA LEU A 8 -32.47 77.97 -34.02
C LEU A 8 -33.22 76.64 -34.16
N ARG A 9 -34.15 76.51 -35.13
CA ARG A 9 -34.84 75.24 -35.40
C ARG A 9 -33.87 74.13 -35.82
N LYS A 10 -32.90 74.45 -36.70
CA LYS A 10 -31.86 73.48 -37.09
C LYS A 10 -30.96 73.06 -35.92
N GLU A 11 -30.59 73.99 -35.04
CA GLU A 11 -29.82 73.66 -33.83
C GLU A 11 -30.60 72.81 -32.84
N LEU A 12 -31.91 73.07 -32.67
CA LEU A 12 -32.78 72.33 -31.77
C LEU A 12 -33.01 70.90 -32.27
N GLU A 13 -33.20 70.73 -33.58
CA GLU A 13 -33.29 69.44 -34.26
C GLU A 13 -31.97 68.66 -34.16
N ASN A 14 -30.82 69.32 -34.33
CA ASN A 14 -29.51 68.70 -34.13
C ASN A 14 -29.26 68.29 -32.67
N LYS A 15 -29.66 69.12 -31.69
CA LYS A 15 -29.58 68.78 -30.26
C LYS A 15 -30.47 67.59 -29.92
N ARG A 16 -31.69 67.54 -30.46
CA ARG A 16 -32.61 66.42 -30.28
C ARG A 16 -32.02 65.12 -30.85
N ARG A 17 -31.51 65.14 -32.09
CA ARG A 17 -30.81 63.96 -32.66
C ARG A 17 -29.55 63.58 -31.88
N SER A 18 -28.87 64.55 -31.26
CA SER A 18 -27.72 64.27 -30.40
C SER A 18 -28.12 63.64 -29.05
N GLN A 19 -29.37 63.81 -28.61
CA GLN A 19 -29.93 63.19 -27.40
C GLN A 19 -30.57 61.82 -27.67
N GLU A 20 -31.18 61.59 -28.84
CA GLU A 20 -31.75 60.29 -29.20
C GLU A 20 -30.66 59.19 -29.29
N LYS A 21 -29.47 59.51 -29.84
CA LYS A 21 -28.34 58.58 -29.94
C LYS A 21 -27.87 57.94 -28.61
N PRO A 22 -27.61 58.70 -27.54
CA PRO A 22 -27.23 58.12 -26.25
C PRO A 22 -28.39 57.37 -25.57
N GLU A 23 -29.66 57.74 -25.82
CA GLU A 23 -30.82 57.02 -25.30
C GLU A 23 -30.95 55.62 -25.93
N ASP A 24 -30.80 55.53 -27.26
CA ASP A 24 -30.80 54.25 -27.98
C ASP A 24 -29.64 53.35 -27.52
N ALA A 25 -28.43 53.92 -27.40
CA ALA A 25 -27.27 53.18 -26.90
C ALA A 25 -27.45 52.69 -25.45
N PHE A 26 -28.11 53.48 -24.60
CA PHE A 26 -28.41 53.07 -23.24
C PHE A 26 -29.42 51.92 -23.19
N ALA A 27 -30.45 51.96 -24.04
CA ALA A 27 -31.43 50.88 -24.15
C ALA A 27 -30.77 49.57 -24.64
N GLU A 28 -29.84 49.65 -25.60
CA GLU A 28 -29.07 48.50 -26.07
C GLU A 28 -28.22 47.90 -24.94
N ILE A 29 -27.49 48.74 -24.20
CA ILE A 29 -26.69 48.33 -23.03
C ILE A 29 -27.56 47.63 -21.97
N GLN A 30 -28.74 48.16 -21.65
CA GLN A 30 -29.64 47.53 -20.67
C GLN A 30 -30.11 46.14 -21.14
N THR A 31 -30.36 45.99 -22.43
CA THR A 31 -30.79 44.72 -23.02
C THR A 31 -29.66 43.69 -22.96
N GLU A 32 -28.44 44.07 -23.33
CA GLU A 32 -27.25 43.21 -23.19
C GLU A 32 -26.96 42.85 -21.73
N LEU A 33 -27.08 43.80 -20.80
CA LEU A 33 -26.87 43.59 -19.38
C LEU A 33 -27.88 42.59 -18.79
N TRP A 34 -29.15 42.66 -19.23
CA TRP A 34 -30.16 41.69 -18.85
C TRP A 34 -29.83 40.28 -19.39
N ALA A 35 -29.41 40.19 -20.65
CA ALA A 35 -28.97 38.92 -21.25
C ALA A 35 -27.76 38.32 -20.52
N VAL A 36 -26.77 39.15 -20.14
CA VAL A 36 -25.61 38.74 -19.33
C VAL A 36 -26.06 38.25 -17.95
N LYS A 37 -26.95 38.97 -17.26
CA LYS A 37 -27.47 38.58 -15.95
C LYS A 37 -28.15 37.21 -15.99
N THR A 38 -29.00 36.97 -16.98
CA THR A 38 -29.68 35.67 -17.15
C THR A 38 -28.66 34.55 -17.44
N ARG A 39 -27.65 34.79 -18.27
CA ARG A 39 -26.57 33.80 -18.50
C ARG A 39 -25.74 33.53 -17.24
N MET A 40 -25.51 34.55 -16.42
CA MET A 40 -24.77 34.43 -15.15
C MET A 40 -25.55 33.57 -14.14
N ASN A 41 -26.84 33.84 -13.96
CA ASN A 41 -27.69 33.04 -13.08
C ASN A 41 -27.72 31.56 -13.51
N ASN A 42 -27.87 31.30 -14.81
CA ASN A 42 -27.83 29.93 -15.34
C ASN A 42 -26.45 29.26 -15.15
N ALA A 43 -25.37 30.04 -15.21
CA ALA A 43 -24.03 29.52 -14.96
C ALA A 43 -23.82 29.20 -13.46
N GLU A 44 -24.35 30.03 -12.57
CA GLU A 44 -24.30 29.83 -11.11
C GLU A 44 -25.04 28.56 -10.69
N GLU A 45 -26.25 28.33 -11.21
CA GLU A 45 -27.01 27.10 -10.97
C GLU A 45 -26.24 25.85 -11.43
N ARG A 46 -25.68 25.89 -12.65
CA ARG A 46 -24.84 24.79 -13.16
C ARG A 46 -23.57 24.55 -12.33
N ILE A 47 -22.99 25.61 -11.76
CA ILE A 47 -21.84 25.49 -10.85
C ILE A 47 -22.26 24.81 -9.56
N SER A 48 -23.40 25.19 -8.97
CA SER A 48 -23.96 24.53 -7.78
C SER A 48 -24.19 23.03 -8.02
N ASP A 49 -24.86 22.67 -9.12
CA ASP A 49 -25.09 21.26 -9.51
C ASP A 49 -23.78 20.50 -9.68
N MET A 50 -22.76 21.15 -10.26
CA MET A 50 -21.45 20.55 -10.44
C MET A 50 -20.71 20.36 -9.11
N GLU A 51 -20.81 21.30 -8.18
CA GLU A 51 -20.21 21.22 -6.84
C GLU A 51 -20.79 20.04 -6.05
N ASP A 52 -22.11 19.87 -6.07
CA ASP A 52 -22.79 18.76 -5.42
C ASP A 52 -22.35 17.41 -6.02
N ARG A 53 -22.33 17.29 -7.36
CA ARG A 53 -21.84 16.08 -8.03
C ARG A 53 -20.37 15.77 -7.70
N ILE A 54 -19.53 16.79 -7.58
CA ILE A 54 -18.11 16.61 -7.20
C ILE A 54 -18.00 16.07 -5.77
N MET A 55 -18.84 16.56 -4.84
CA MET A 55 -18.87 16.03 -3.48
C MET A 55 -19.28 14.55 -3.46
N GLU A 56 -20.33 14.17 -4.20
CA GLU A 56 -20.76 12.77 -4.32
C GLU A 56 -19.68 11.86 -4.92
N ILE A 57 -19.02 12.31 -6.00
CA ILE A 57 -17.91 11.58 -6.63
C ILE A 57 -16.74 11.42 -5.65
N THR A 58 -16.43 12.46 -4.87
CA THR A 58 -15.35 12.41 -3.88
C THR A 58 -15.68 11.41 -2.77
N GLN A 59 -16.91 11.43 -2.26
CA GLN A 59 -17.36 10.53 -1.20
C GLN A 59 -17.38 9.07 -1.67
N SER A 60 -17.97 8.80 -2.84
CA SER A 60 -18.00 7.46 -3.45
C SER A 60 -16.59 6.96 -3.81
N GLY A 61 -15.71 7.83 -4.29
CA GLY A 61 -14.29 7.54 -4.52
C GLY A 61 -13.56 7.12 -3.24
N GLN A 62 -13.79 7.80 -2.12
CA GLN A 62 -13.23 7.42 -0.83
C GLN A 62 -13.78 6.07 -0.32
N GLN A 63 -15.08 5.83 -0.50
CA GLN A 63 -15.72 4.57 -0.11
C GLN A 63 -15.14 3.39 -0.91
N THR A 64 -15.02 3.51 -2.23
CA THR A 64 -14.44 2.47 -3.10
C THR A 64 -12.95 2.23 -2.76
N GLU A 65 -12.16 3.28 -2.50
CA GLU A 65 -10.77 3.14 -2.06
C GLU A 65 -10.66 2.36 -0.74
N ASN A 66 -11.56 2.62 0.22
CA ASN A 66 -11.59 1.89 1.48
C ASN A 66 -12.00 0.42 1.29
N GLN A 67 -12.93 0.13 0.38
CA GLN A 67 -13.31 -1.23 0.02
C GLN A 67 -12.15 -1.99 -0.63
N ILE A 68 -11.45 -1.37 -1.59
CA ILE A 68 -10.28 -1.97 -2.26
C ILE A 68 -9.19 -2.29 -1.22
N LYS A 69 -8.86 -1.35 -0.33
CA LYS A 69 -7.88 -1.59 0.75
C LYS A 69 -8.27 -2.75 1.66
N LYS A 70 -9.58 -2.92 1.94
CA LYS A 70 -10.10 -4.05 2.73
C LYS A 70 -9.92 -5.36 1.96
N GLN A 71 -10.28 -5.39 0.68
CA GLN A 71 -10.14 -6.57 -0.18
C GLN A 71 -8.67 -6.98 -0.36
N GLU A 72 -7.76 -6.04 -0.61
CA GLU A 72 -6.32 -6.31 -0.69
C GLU A 72 -5.78 -6.93 0.60
N SER A 73 -6.23 -6.45 1.77
CA SER A 73 -5.87 -7.04 3.06
C SER A 73 -6.41 -8.45 3.20
N ASN A 74 -7.66 -8.69 2.80
CA ASN A 74 -8.29 -10.01 2.87
C ASN A 74 -7.58 -11.02 1.96
N ILE A 75 -7.27 -10.64 0.71
CA ILE A 75 -6.54 -11.47 -0.25
C ILE A 75 -5.17 -11.83 0.33
N ARG A 76 -4.48 -10.88 0.95
CA ARG A 76 -3.19 -11.13 1.60
C ARG A 76 -3.30 -12.12 2.75
N ASP A 77 -4.28 -11.94 3.64
CA ASP A 77 -4.50 -12.82 4.78
C ASP A 77 -4.86 -14.25 4.30
N LEU A 78 -5.66 -14.38 3.23
CA LEU A 78 -5.94 -15.68 2.60
C LEU A 78 -4.67 -16.33 2.03
N TRP A 79 -3.86 -15.59 1.27
CA TRP A 79 -2.60 -16.10 0.72
C TRP A 79 -1.62 -16.52 1.82
N ASP A 80 -1.47 -15.70 2.86
CA ASP A 80 -0.62 -16.05 3.99
C ASP A 80 -1.20 -17.26 4.73
N ASN A 81 -2.52 -17.43 4.86
CA ASN A 81 -3.10 -18.65 5.44
C ASN A 81 -2.78 -19.88 4.59
N THR A 82 -2.93 -19.80 3.26
CA THR A 82 -2.58 -20.89 2.35
C THR A 82 -1.09 -21.25 2.43
N LYS A 83 -0.23 -20.24 2.58
CA LYS A 83 1.24 -20.42 2.72
C LYS A 83 1.69 -20.74 4.14
N TRP A 84 0.79 -20.74 5.13
CA TRP A 84 1.18 -20.93 6.53
C TRP A 84 1.79 -22.30 6.74
N ALA A 85 1.32 -23.34 6.06
CA ALA A 85 1.91 -24.67 6.12
C ALA A 85 3.09 -24.90 5.15
N ASN A 86 3.47 -23.89 4.35
CA ASN A 86 4.54 -24.01 3.36
C ASN A 86 5.93 -23.78 3.99
N LEU A 87 6.82 -24.74 3.78
CA LEU A 87 8.24 -24.68 4.05
C LEU A 87 9.00 -24.44 2.74
N ARG A 88 9.98 -23.55 2.77
CA ARG A 88 10.82 -23.18 1.62
C ARG A 88 12.26 -23.60 1.85
N ILE A 89 12.80 -24.40 0.94
CA ILE A 89 14.18 -24.87 0.92
C ILE A 89 14.94 -24.11 -0.16
N ILE A 90 16.09 -23.56 0.21
CA ILE A 90 16.95 -22.74 -0.64
C ILE A 90 18.35 -23.35 -0.67
N GLY A 91 18.98 -23.35 -1.85
CA GLY A 91 20.36 -23.80 -2.04
C GLY A 91 20.51 -25.25 -2.51
N ILE A 92 19.44 -25.90 -2.96
CA ILE A 92 19.53 -27.25 -3.54
C ILE A 92 19.96 -27.13 -5.01
N PRO A 93 21.08 -27.76 -5.41
CA PRO A 93 21.59 -27.70 -6.78
C PRO A 93 20.62 -28.34 -7.78
N GLU A 94 20.55 -27.78 -8.99
CA GLU A 94 19.72 -28.33 -10.06
C GLU A 94 20.42 -29.50 -10.75
N GLY A 95 19.65 -30.55 -11.10
CA GLY A 95 20.17 -31.71 -11.84
C GLY A 95 20.63 -32.90 -10.98
N VAL A 96 20.85 -32.72 -9.68
CA VAL A 96 21.15 -33.82 -8.73
C VAL A 96 19.92 -34.67 -8.40
N GLU A 97 18.75 -34.23 -8.86
CA GLU A 97 17.43 -34.71 -8.46
C GLU A 97 16.65 -35.35 -9.62
N LYS A 98 17.26 -35.57 -10.79
CA LYS A 98 16.55 -35.94 -12.02
C LYS A 98 15.60 -37.14 -11.86
N ASP A 99 15.87 -38.02 -10.90
CA ASP A 99 15.08 -39.21 -10.61
C ASP A 99 14.47 -39.25 -9.19
N LYS A 100 14.62 -38.17 -8.39
CA LYS A 100 14.08 -38.10 -7.03
C LYS A 100 12.94 -37.10 -6.93
N GLU A 101 11.81 -37.56 -6.41
CA GLU A 101 10.72 -36.68 -6.00
C GLU A 101 11.18 -35.69 -4.92
N MET A 102 10.55 -34.51 -4.91
CA MET A 102 10.87 -33.44 -3.96
C MET A 102 10.64 -33.87 -2.50
N GLU A 103 9.75 -34.83 -2.29
CA GLU A 103 9.46 -35.45 -0.99
C GLU A 103 10.67 -36.24 -0.48
N ASN A 104 11.28 -37.05 -1.33
CA ASN A 104 12.47 -37.83 -0.99
C ASN A 104 13.66 -36.93 -0.60
N ILE A 105 13.82 -35.80 -1.29
CA ILE A 105 14.85 -34.81 -0.93
C ILE A 105 14.58 -34.22 0.45
N PHE A 106 13.32 -33.89 0.73
CA PHE A 106 12.94 -33.37 2.05
C PHE A 106 13.21 -34.42 3.14
N GLU A 107 12.85 -35.68 2.94
CA GLU A 107 13.10 -36.74 3.91
C GLU A 107 14.60 -37.01 4.11
N GLU A 108 15.41 -36.96 3.05
CA GLU A 108 16.89 -37.05 3.14
C GLU A 108 17.47 -35.89 3.98
N ILE A 109 16.92 -34.68 3.83
CA ILE A 109 17.30 -33.52 4.64
C ILE A 109 16.91 -33.72 6.11
N ILE A 110 15.69 -34.17 6.40
CA ILE A 110 15.22 -34.38 7.78
C ILE A 110 16.04 -35.48 8.46
N THR A 111 16.17 -36.64 7.82
CA THR A 111 16.90 -37.78 8.37
C THR A 111 18.39 -37.50 8.53
N GLY A 112 19.01 -36.79 7.59
CA GLY A 112 20.42 -36.44 7.67
C GLY A 112 20.73 -35.34 8.69
N ASN A 113 19.80 -34.40 8.92
CA ASN A 113 20.08 -33.24 9.76
C ASN A 113 19.44 -33.27 11.14
N PHE A 114 18.28 -33.90 11.28
CA PHE A 114 17.43 -33.81 12.46
C PHE A 114 17.02 -35.22 12.92
N PRO A 115 17.94 -36.00 13.52
CA PRO A 115 17.65 -37.36 13.97
C PRO A 115 16.45 -37.41 14.94
N ASN A 116 16.30 -36.39 15.79
CA ASN A 116 15.19 -36.25 16.75
C ASN A 116 13.81 -36.10 16.09
N LEU A 117 13.75 -35.90 14.78
CA LEU A 117 12.50 -35.76 14.02
C LEU A 117 12.21 -37.00 13.15
N LYS A 118 13.10 -37.99 13.12
CA LYS A 118 12.96 -39.21 12.30
C LYS A 118 11.73 -40.03 12.66
N ASP A 119 11.42 -40.13 13.96
CA ASP A 119 10.30 -40.95 14.44
C ASP A 119 8.94 -40.26 14.26
N THR A 120 8.91 -39.06 13.67
CA THR A 120 7.64 -38.41 13.35
C THR A 120 7.32 -38.50 11.87
N ASP A 121 6.24 -39.21 11.54
CA ASP A 121 5.69 -39.28 10.19
C ASP A 121 5.12 -37.92 9.76
N PHE A 122 5.91 -37.14 9.02
CA PHE A 122 5.49 -35.85 8.51
C PHE A 122 4.73 -35.98 7.19
N LYS A 123 3.40 -35.97 7.25
CA LYS A 123 2.57 -35.96 6.02
C LYS A 123 2.84 -34.73 5.15
N ILE A 124 3.36 -34.95 3.95
CA ILE A 124 3.50 -33.95 2.89
C ILE A 124 2.20 -33.91 2.09
N GLN A 125 1.69 -32.71 1.83
CA GLN A 125 0.52 -32.51 0.99
C GLN A 125 0.92 -32.21 -0.46
N GLU A 126 2.02 -31.46 -0.64
CA GLU A 126 2.52 -31.07 -1.96
C GLU A 126 4.01 -30.73 -1.83
N ALA A 127 4.79 -31.11 -2.84
CA ALA A 127 6.21 -30.77 -2.91
C ALA A 127 6.55 -30.37 -4.35
N GLN A 128 7.00 -29.11 -4.55
CA GLN A 128 7.27 -28.61 -5.89
C GLN A 128 8.41 -27.58 -5.94
N LYS A 129 9.06 -27.49 -7.10
CA LYS A 129 10.01 -26.41 -7.41
C LYS A 129 9.30 -25.18 -7.95
N THR A 130 9.74 -24.02 -7.47
CA THR A 130 9.21 -22.72 -7.89
C THR A 130 10.32 -21.81 -8.38
N PRO A 131 10.19 -21.22 -9.58
CA PRO A 131 9.11 -21.42 -10.57
C PRO A 131 9.17 -22.78 -11.29
N LYS A 132 8.04 -23.27 -11.82
CA LYS A 132 7.95 -24.59 -12.50
C LYS A 132 8.89 -24.70 -13.70
N LYS A 133 9.02 -23.63 -14.50
CA LYS A 133 9.93 -23.55 -15.65
C LYS A 133 11.26 -22.94 -15.24
N LEU A 134 12.35 -23.56 -15.69
CA LEU A 134 13.69 -22.99 -15.55
C LEU A 134 13.87 -21.86 -16.56
N ASN A 135 14.49 -20.75 -16.12
CA ASN A 135 14.89 -19.68 -17.04
C ASN A 135 16.38 -19.89 -17.38
N PRO A 136 16.74 -20.22 -18.64
CA PRO A 136 18.13 -20.47 -19.01
C PRO A 136 19.03 -19.25 -18.81
N ASN A 137 18.48 -18.03 -18.82
CA ASN A 137 19.23 -16.79 -18.60
C ASN A 137 19.52 -16.50 -17.12
N ARG A 138 19.02 -17.33 -16.19
CA ARG A 138 19.26 -17.22 -14.75
C ARG A 138 19.58 -18.59 -14.17
N PRO A 139 20.86 -19.01 -14.15
CA PRO A 139 21.28 -20.31 -13.61
C PRO A 139 21.26 -20.36 -12.07
N THR A 140 20.32 -19.64 -11.43
CA THR A 140 20.13 -19.68 -9.98
C THR A 140 19.32 -20.90 -9.60
N THR A 141 19.75 -21.62 -8.56
CA THR A 141 19.03 -22.76 -8.01
C THR A 141 17.59 -22.40 -7.64
N ARG A 142 16.61 -23.08 -8.23
CA ARG A 142 15.19 -22.89 -7.86
C ARG A 142 14.93 -23.33 -6.43
N HIS A 143 13.95 -22.69 -5.82
CA HIS A 143 13.54 -23.03 -4.46
C HIS A 143 12.53 -24.17 -4.47
N ILE A 144 12.61 -25.04 -3.49
CA ILE A 144 11.62 -26.10 -3.26
C ILE A 144 10.62 -25.58 -2.23
N ILE A 145 9.33 -25.73 -2.52
CA ILE A 145 8.23 -25.47 -1.59
C ILE A 145 7.62 -26.81 -1.20
N ILE A 146 7.63 -27.11 0.10
CA ILE A 146 6.99 -28.27 0.70
C ILE A 146 5.81 -27.79 1.51
N LYS A 147 4.60 -28.21 1.15
CA LYS A 147 3.38 -27.97 1.92
C LYS A 147 3.15 -29.12 2.89
N LYS A 148 3.14 -28.83 4.18
CA LYS A 148 2.82 -29.82 5.22
C LYS A 148 1.31 -29.86 5.48
N ALA A 149 0.81 -31.01 5.90
CA ALA A 149 -0.59 -31.15 6.28
C ALA A 149 -0.93 -30.35 7.56
N LYS A 150 0.03 -30.25 8.49
CA LYS A 150 -0.12 -29.51 9.75
C LYS A 150 0.92 -28.38 9.86
N VAL A 151 0.46 -27.23 10.32
CA VAL A 151 1.34 -26.06 10.60
C VAL A 151 2.31 -26.35 11.76
N SER A 152 1.88 -27.11 12.76
CA SER A 152 2.70 -27.54 13.90
C SER A 152 4.01 -28.20 13.46
N ASP A 153 3.91 -29.03 12.43
CA ASP A 153 5.02 -29.84 11.94
C ASP A 153 6.08 -28.96 11.29
N LYS A 154 5.63 -28.02 10.44
CA LYS A 154 6.50 -26.99 9.85
C LYS A 154 7.18 -26.16 10.94
N GLU A 155 6.45 -25.73 11.97
CA GLU A 155 7.01 -24.90 13.04
C GLU A 155 8.07 -25.66 13.85
N ARG A 156 7.84 -26.94 14.13
CA ARG A 156 8.82 -27.82 14.79
C ARG A 156 10.08 -27.99 13.94
N ILE A 157 9.94 -28.28 12.65
CA ILE A 157 11.10 -28.40 11.73
C ILE A 157 11.91 -27.10 11.71
N LEU A 158 11.24 -25.95 11.58
CA LEU A 158 11.91 -24.65 11.56
C LEU A 158 12.57 -24.29 12.90
N LYS A 159 12.02 -24.75 14.03
CA LYS A 159 12.62 -24.57 15.35
C LYS A 159 13.95 -25.32 15.44
N VAL A 160 13.93 -26.62 15.15
CA VAL A 160 15.14 -27.47 15.18
C VAL A 160 16.18 -26.98 14.17
N ALA A 161 15.75 -26.55 12.97
CA ALA A 161 16.65 -25.98 11.98
C ALA A 161 17.35 -24.69 12.46
N ARG A 162 16.67 -23.84 13.23
CA ARG A 162 17.26 -22.62 13.82
C ARG A 162 18.22 -22.94 14.95
N GLU A 163 17.93 -23.96 15.76
CA GLU A 163 18.80 -24.41 16.84
C GLU A 163 20.09 -25.01 16.28
N LYS A 164 20.00 -25.82 15.22
CA LYS A 164 21.16 -26.40 14.55
C LYS A 164 22.01 -25.36 13.82
N GLN A 165 21.38 -24.33 13.23
CA GLN A 165 21.96 -23.28 12.37
C GLN A 165 22.61 -23.77 11.07
N ASN A 166 23.31 -24.91 11.09
CA ASN A 166 24.01 -25.49 9.96
C ASN A 166 23.23 -26.70 9.42
N VAL A 167 22.44 -26.48 8.37
CA VAL A 167 21.68 -27.53 7.67
C VAL A 167 22.36 -27.79 6.33
N THR A 168 22.66 -29.05 6.04
CA THR A 168 23.40 -29.44 4.82
C THR A 168 22.65 -30.51 4.03
N TYR A 169 22.78 -30.47 2.71
CA TYR A 169 22.32 -31.51 1.80
C TYR A 169 23.46 -31.90 0.87
N LYS A 170 23.90 -33.18 0.90
CA LYS A 170 25.03 -33.68 0.10
C LYS A 170 26.27 -32.76 0.15
N GLY A 171 26.66 -32.34 1.35
CA GLY A 171 27.79 -31.43 1.58
C GLY A 171 27.55 -29.95 1.26
N THR A 172 26.40 -29.57 0.68
CA THR A 172 26.06 -28.17 0.38
C THR A 172 25.24 -27.56 1.52
N HIS A 173 25.57 -26.34 1.94
CA HIS A 173 24.76 -25.60 2.92
C HIS A 173 23.42 -25.19 2.33
N ILE A 174 22.34 -25.49 3.06
CA ILE A 174 20.98 -25.18 2.65
C ILE A 174 20.27 -24.35 3.70
N ARG A 175 19.25 -23.60 3.27
CA ARG A 175 18.45 -22.77 4.17
C ARG A 175 16.99 -23.20 4.15
N LEU A 176 16.49 -23.57 5.32
CA LEU A 176 15.07 -23.78 5.57
C LEU A 176 14.44 -22.46 6.04
N SER A 177 13.35 -22.07 5.40
CA SER A 177 12.65 -20.82 5.69
C SER A 177 11.14 -20.98 5.52
N THR A 178 10.39 -20.05 6.09
CA THR A 178 8.95 -19.91 5.88
C THR A 178 8.67 -19.29 4.51
N ASP A 179 7.69 -19.80 3.77
CA ASP A 179 7.16 -19.09 2.60
C ASP A 179 6.22 -17.96 3.04
N PHE A 180 6.35 -16.79 2.42
CA PHE A 180 5.57 -15.59 2.70
C PHE A 180 5.26 -14.86 1.39
N THR A 181 4.19 -14.08 1.40
CA THR A 181 3.94 -13.06 0.36
C THR A 181 4.98 -11.94 0.43
N THR A 182 5.16 -11.21 -0.68
CA THR A 182 6.11 -10.09 -0.78
C THR A 182 5.79 -8.99 0.23
N GLU A 183 4.50 -8.69 0.40
CA GLU A 183 3.99 -7.69 1.32
C GLU A 183 4.28 -8.09 2.77
N THR A 184 4.07 -9.35 3.12
CA THR A 184 4.33 -9.86 4.47
C THR A 184 5.83 -9.96 4.77
N LEU A 185 6.66 -10.29 3.78
CA LEU A 185 8.12 -10.17 3.91
C LEU A 185 8.54 -8.73 4.18
N GLN A 186 7.96 -7.75 3.49
CA GLN A 186 8.24 -6.34 3.73
C GLN A 186 7.79 -5.92 5.13
N ALA A 187 6.57 -6.27 5.53
CA ALA A 187 6.05 -5.99 6.87
C ALA A 187 6.93 -6.63 7.96
N ARG A 188 7.46 -7.84 7.73
CA ARG A 188 8.42 -8.49 8.64
C ARG A 188 9.74 -7.74 8.74
N ARG A 189 10.28 -7.18 7.66
CA ARG A 189 11.50 -6.35 7.72
C ARG A 189 11.27 -5.12 8.59
N GLU A 190 10.12 -4.46 8.42
CA GLU A 190 9.75 -3.34 9.28
C GLU A 190 9.58 -3.78 10.75
N CYS A 191 8.98 -4.95 11.00
CA CYS A 191 8.90 -5.51 12.35
C CYS A 191 10.28 -5.84 12.93
N GLN A 192 11.22 -6.30 12.11
CA GLN A 192 12.58 -6.63 12.56
C GLN A 192 13.34 -5.40 13.07
N GLU A 193 13.17 -4.24 12.44
CA GLU A 193 13.75 -2.98 12.93
C GLU A 193 13.21 -2.63 14.31
N ILE A 194 11.89 -2.74 14.50
CA ILE A 194 11.24 -2.50 15.79
C ILE A 194 11.68 -3.53 16.83
N PHE A 195 11.74 -4.81 16.45
CA PHE A 195 12.17 -5.90 17.31
C PHE A 195 13.58 -5.66 17.87
N LYS A 196 14.53 -5.22 17.03
CA LYS A 196 15.90 -4.89 17.46
C LYS A 196 15.91 -3.84 18.57
N VAL A 197 15.13 -2.78 18.42
CA VAL A 197 15.03 -1.70 19.41
C VAL A 197 14.35 -2.16 20.70
N LEU A 198 13.26 -2.93 20.60
CA LEU A 198 12.57 -3.47 21.77
C LEU A 198 13.42 -4.50 22.54
N LYS A 199 14.23 -5.29 21.82
CA LYS A 199 15.15 -6.27 22.43
C LYS A 199 16.20 -5.58 23.28
N GLY A 200 16.75 -4.45 22.82
CA GLY A 200 17.69 -3.62 23.59
C GLY A 200 17.08 -2.93 24.82
N LYS A 201 15.76 -2.99 25.02
CA LYS A 201 15.05 -2.40 26.16
C LYS A 201 14.40 -3.45 27.08
N ASN A 202 14.79 -4.72 26.95
CA ASN A 202 14.31 -5.85 27.76
C ASN A 202 12.78 -6.05 27.72
N MET A 203 12.14 -5.68 26.60
CA MET A 203 10.67 -5.80 26.43
C MET A 203 10.23 -7.18 25.91
N GLN A 204 11.11 -8.19 25.91
CA GLN A 204 10.84 -9.55 25.46
C GLN A 204 10.02 -9.61 24.15
N PRO A 205 10.50 -8.99 23.05
CA PRO A 205 9.71 -8.91 21.84
C PRO A 205 9.61 -10.28 21.15
N GLY A 206 8.51 -10.50 20.43
CA GLY A 206 8.28 -11.64 19.55
C GLY A 206 7.74 -11.18 18.20
N ILE A 207 8.09 -11.91 17.12
CA ILE A 207 7.49 -11.72 15.80
C ILE A 207 6.61 -12.94 15.49
N LEU A 208 5.30 -12.74 15.52
CA LEU A 208 4.28 -13.76 15.28
C LEU A 208 3.89 -13.79 13.80
N TYR A 209 3.30 -14.92 13.38
CA TYR A 209 2.74 -15.09 12.04
C TYR A 209 1.50 -14.19 11.81
N PRO A 210 1.29 -13.64 10.60
CA PRO A 210 2.24 -13.56 9.48
C PRO A 210 3.30 -12.48 9.73
N ALA A 211 2.92 -11.29 10.22
CA ALA A 211 3.84 -10.20 10.57
C ALA A 211 3.27 -9.35 11.71
N ARG A 212 3.09 -9.96 12.89
CA ARG A 212 2.62 -9.24 14.10
C ARG A 212 3.77 -9.13 15.09
N ILE A 213 3.93 -7.97 15.72
CA ILE A 213 4.93 -7.78 16.77
C ILE A 213 4.26 -7.88 18.14
N SER A 214 4.82 -8.72 19.01
CA SER A 214 4.45 -8.81 20.42
C SER A 214 5.59 -8.29 21.28
N PHE A 215 5.27 -7.72 22.45
CA PHE A 215 6.25 -7.38 23.47
C PHE A 215 5.56 -7.20 24.82
N LYS A 216 6.33 -7.38 25.89
CA LYS A 216 5.90 -7.17 27.27
C LYS A 216 6.12 -5.72 27.67
N ILE A 217 5.07 -5.06 28.14
CA ILE A 217 5.11 -3.69 28.68
C ILE A 217 4.19 -3.63 29.91
N GLU A 218 4.69 -3.08 31.02
CA GLU A 218 3.91 -2.93 32.26
C GLU A 218 3.26 -4.24 32.75
N GLY A 219 3.95 -5.37 32.56
CA GLY A 219 3.46 -6.70 32.97
C GLY A 219 2.59 -7.41 31.92
N GLU A 220 2.02 -6.71 30.96
CA GLU A 220 1.14 -7.28 29.94
C GLU A 220 1.85 -7.52 28.60
N ILE A 221 1.47 -8.61 27.90
CA ILE A 221 1.89 -8.85 26.52
C ILE A 221 0.90 -8.15 25.59
N LYS A 222 1.40 -7.21 24.77
CA LYS A 222 0.61 -6.56 23.73
C LYS A 222 1.04 -7.06 22.36
N ILE A 223 0.07 -7.22 21.46
CA ILE A 223 0.28 -7.71 20.09
C ILE A 223 -0.24 -6.69 19.10
N PHE A 224 0.57 -6.33 18.11
CA PHE A 224 0.24 -5.35 17.08
C PHE A 224 0.49 -5.90 15.68
N SER A 225 -0.55 -5.91 14.84
CA SER A 225 -0.44 -6.31 13.44
C SER A 225 -0.07 -5.14 12.51
N LYS A 226 -0.43 -3.91 12.87
CA LYS A 226 -0.25 -2.71 12.02
C LYS A 226 0.56 -1.66 12.75
N LYS A 227 1.53 -1.06 12.03
CA LYS A 227 2.35 0.05 12.50
C LYS A 227 1.53 1.25 12.98
N LYS A 228 0.36 1.51 12.36
CA LYS A 228 -0.55 2.59 12.77
C LYS A 228 -1.10 2.37 14.20
N LYS A 229 -1.60 1.17 14.51
CA LYS A 229 -2.10 0.83 15.86
C LYS A 229 -0.98 0.87 16.90
N LEU A 230 0.22 0.39 16.55
CA LEU A 230 1.39 0.51 17.41
C LEU A 230 1.75 1.98 17.67
N LYS A 231 1.60 2.85 16.68
CA LYS A 231 1.82 4.29 16.82
C LYS A 231 0.80 4.95 17.72
N GLU A 232 -0.48 4.66 17.55
CA GLU A 232 -1.56 5.13 18.43
C GLU A 232 -1.30 4.72 19.88
N TYR A 233 -0.95 3.44 20.12
CA TYR A 233 -0.58 2.96 21.44
C TYR A 233 0.71 3.58 21.99
N SER A 234 1.72 3.81 21.15
CA SER A 234 2.94 4.51 21.58
C SER A 234 2.67 5.95 22.02
N ASN A 235 1.61 6.60 21.51
CA ASN A 235 1.27 7.96 21.91
C ASN A 235 0.68 8.04 23.31
N THR A 236 -0.01 6.98 23.77
CA THR A 236 -0.56 6.92 25.13
C THR A 236 0.47 6.54 26.19
N LYS A 237 1.63 6.01 25.78
CA LYS A 237 2.70 5.54 26.67
C LYS A 237 4.02 6.30 26.44
N PRO A 238 4.37 7.29 27.28
CA PRO A 238 5.56 8.13 27.09
C PRO A 238 6.87 7.34 26.91
N ARG A 239 7.08 6.30 27.74
CA ARG A 239 8.27 5.43 27.65
C ARG A 239 8.39 4.75 26.28
N LEU A 240 7.28 4.22 25.77
CA LEU A 240 7.23 3.56 24.46
C LEU A 240 7.42 4.56 23.32
N LYS A 241 6.87 5.76 23.45
CA LYS A 241 7.03 6.86 22.48
C LYS A 241 8.49 7.24 22.28
N VAL A 242 9.25 7.34 23.36
CA VAL A 242 10.70 7.67 23.33
C VAL A 242 11.48 6.55 22.64
N ILE A 243 11.19 5.30 22.99
CA ILE A 243 11.88 4.12 22.45
C ILE A 243 11.64 3.98 20.94
N LEU A 244 10.41 4.18 20.48
CA LEU A 244 10.04 4.02 19.07
C LEU A 244 10.17 5.32 18.25
N LYS A 245 10.81 6.36 18.81
CA LYS A 245 11.03 7.65 18.15
C LYS A 245 11.92 7.42 16.91
N GLY A 246 11.48 7.94 15.76
CA GLY A 246 12.19 7.76 14.48
C GLY A 246 11.67 6.58 13.65
N LEU A 247 11.42 5.42 14.26
CA LEU A 247 10.93 4.21 13.56
C LEU A 247 9.49 4.36 13.08
N LEU A 248 8.65 5.08 13.83
CA LEU A 248 7.22 5.29 13.52
C LEU A 248 6.95 6.58 12.70
N LYS A 249 8.00 7.22 12.17
CA LYS A 249 7.84 8.37 11.27
C LYS A 249 7.19 7.90 9.96
N THR A 250 6.08 8.51 9.57
CA THR A 250 5.57 8.34 8.21
C THR A 250 6.53 9.06 7.27
N ARG A 251 7.06 8.37 6.25
CA ARG A 251 7.62 9.05 5.08
C ARG A 251 6.49 9.96 4.57
N LYS A 252 6.61 11.28 4.78
CA LYS A 252 5.77 12.24 4.06
C LYS A 252 6.07 12.00 2.59
N LYS A 253 5.22 11.26 1.87
CA LYS A 253 5.25 11.20 0.40
C LYS A 253 5.08 12.66 -0.03
N GLY A 254 6.21 13.28 -0.38
CA GLY A 254 6.30 14.71 -0.56
C GLY A 254 5.40 15.17 -1.70
N ARG A 255 4.78 16.32 -1.47
CA ARG A 255 4.39 17.34 -2.45
C ARG A 255 5.56 17.66 -3.42
N LYS A 256 5.96 16.70 -4.26
CA LYS A 256 7.02 16.87 -5.29
C LYS A 256 6.45 16.97 -6.71
N LYS A 257 5.13 16.87 -6.90
CA LYS A 257 4.50 17.13 -8.22
C LYS A 257 4.17 18.60 -8.48
N GLU A 258 4.19 19.47 -7.47
CA GLU A 258 3.71 20.85 -7.62
C GLU A 258 4.80 21.86 -7.99
N LYS A 259 6.08 21.58 -7.69
CA LYS A 259 7.20 22.47 -8.08
C LYS A 259 7.71 22.29 -9.51
N LYS A 260 7.34 21.21 -10.22
CA LYS A 260 7.74 21.02 -11.64
C LYS A 260 6.77 21.65 -12.65
N LYS A 261 5.52 21.96 -12.27
CA LYS A 261 4.58 22.69 -13.16
C LYS A 261 4.79 24.21 -13.13
N LYS A 262 5.34 24.78 -12.05
CA LYS A 262 5.61 26.23 -11.95
C LYS A 262 6.91 26.69 -12.63
N LYS A 263 7.80 25.77 -13.04
CA LYS A 263 9.04 26.08 -13.80
C LYS A 263 8.91 25.85 -15.31
N ARG A 264 7.71 25.54 -15.83
CA ARG A 264 7.42 25.41 -17.27
C ARG A 264 6.50 26.53 -17.80
N LYS A 265 6.28 27.57 -17.01
CA LYS A 265 5.41 28.71 -17.37
C LYS A 265 6.09 30.08 -17.19
N ASN A 266 7.40 30.11 -16.98
CA ASN A 266 8.22 31.30 -17.15
C ASN A 266 9.27 30.99 -18.20
#